data_AF-A0A8T2EQE1-F1
#
_entry.id   AF-A0A8T2EQE1-F1
#
_cell.length_a   1.000
_cell.length_b   1.000
_cell.length_c   1.000
_cell.angle_alpha   90.00
_cell.angle_beta   90.00
_cell.angle_gamma   90.00
#
_symmetry.space_group_name_H-M   'P 1'
#
loop_
_entity.id
_entity.type
_entity.pdbx_description
1 polymer ?
#
loop_
_entity_poly.entity_id
_entity_poly.type
_entity_poly.pdbx_seq_one_letter_code
_entity_poly.pdbx_strand_id
1 'polypeptide(L)'
;MHAIDFKEIQEKLSDGFRPWQRSFQFWARATDIYTGYKVFQLRMNFVKDVNKHEEMWERQHELAAHKVYSMCSDLGGFFLKIAQILGKPDLAPAAWVRKLVTLCDQAPATPFDAVRVVLEKELGKSIEQVFETFDEKPLGSASIAQVHRARVKGDKRDVVVKVQHPGVEKLMMVDIRNLQIFALYMQKTDIKFDLFSMTKEIEKQIGYEFDFKREANAMEKIRRFLYDNNRKSPVLVPRVFPNLVTRKVLVMEFMNGIPILSLGDEMAKRGINPHGKMAEAAKFNILHSLSQAYGQMILKSGFFHADPHPGNILIGKGSEVALLDYGQVKELPDHLRLGYANLGTWYSYSSQV
;
A
#
# COMPACT_ATOMS: atom_id res chain seq x y z
N MET A 1 -27.79 -37.90 1.41
CA MET A 1 -28.48 -36.59 1.45
C MET A 1 -27.45 -35.54 1.81
N HIS A 2 -27.06 -34.68 0.87
CA HIS A 2 -26.17 -33.56 1.17
C HIS A 2 -26.91 -32.59 2.09
N ALA A 3 -26.46 -32.49 3.34
CA ALA A 3 -26.91 -31.45 4.25
C ALA A 3 -26.47 -30.11 3.64
N ILE A 4 -27.46 -29.28 3.32
CA ILE A 4 -27.24 -27.93 2.83
C ILE A 4 -26.60 -27.15 3.97
N ASP A 5 -25.33 -26.78 3.84
CA ASP A 5 -24.62 -25.98 4.83
C ASP A 5 -25.16 -24.54 4.78
N PHE A 6 -26.08 -24.25 5.68
CA PHE A 6 -26.71 -22.93 5.81
C PHE A 6 -25.70 -21.81 6.10
N LYS A 7 -24.55 -22.11 6.72
CA LYS A 7 -23.47 -21.12 6.92
C LYS A 7 -22.79 -20.78 5.59
N GLU A 8 -22.50 -21.79 4.77
CA GLU A 8 -21.92 -21.60 3.44
C GLU A 8 -22.85 -20.79 2.51
N ILE A 9 -24.17 -21.02 2.62
CA ILE A 9 -25.19 -20.25 1.89
C ILE A 9 -25.28 -18.82 2.44
N GLN A 10 -25.27 -18.62 3.76
CA GLN A 10 -25.36 -17.31 4.38
C GLN A 10 -24.10 -16.47 4.11
N GLU A 11 -22.91 -17.08 4.11
CA GLU A 11 -21.66 -16.44 3.69
C GLU A 11 -21.67 -16.10 2.20
N LYS A 12 -22.05 -17.04 1.32
CA LYS A 12 -22.20 -16.79 -0.14
C LYS A 12 -23.22 -15.68 -0.44
N LEU A 13 -24.33 -15.62 0.29
CA LEU A 13 -25.34 -14.57 0.16
C LEU A 13 -24.81 -13.23 0.68
N SER A 14 -24.11 -13.21 1.81
CA SER A 14 -23.50 -12.00 2.36
C SER A 14 -22.39 -11.44 1.45
N ASP A 15 -21.55 -12.30 0.88
CA ASP A 15 -20.50 -11.93 -0.09
C ASP A 15 -21.09 -11.56 -1.47
N GLY A 16 -22.28 -12.03 -1.79
CA GLY A 16 -23.05 -11.62 -2.97
C GLY A 16 -23.67 -10.24 -2.82
N PHE A 17 -24.15 -9.89 -1.61
CA PHE A 17 -24.87 -8.64 -1.34
C PHE A 17 -23.92 -7.46 -1.04
N ARG A 18 -22.78 -7.73 -0.41
CA ARG A 18 -21.74 -6.74 -0.06
C ARG A 18 -21.33 -5.84 -1.25
N PRO A 19 -21.02 -6.35 -2.45
CA PRO A 19 -20.68 -5.51 -3.61
C PRO A 19 -21.78 -4.51 -4.02
N TRP A 20 -23.04 -4.93 -3.96
CA TRP A 20 -24.17 -4.08 -4.36
C TRP A 20 -24.42 -3.00 -3.32
N GLN A 21 -24.44 -3.37 -2.04
CA GLN A 21 -24.53 -2.42 -0.94
C GLN A 21 -23.40 -1.38 -0.99
N ARG A 22 -22.17 -1.83 -1.29
CA ARG A 22 -21.02 -0.93 -1.40
C ARG A 22 -21.13 0.04 -2.58
N SER A 23 -21.60 -0.43 -3.73
CA SER A 23 -21.90 0.42 -4.88
C SER A 23 -22.94 1.47 -4.54
N PHE A 24 -24.03 1.09 -3.87
CA PHE A 24 -25.06 2.03 -3.43
C PHE A 24 -24.50 3.09 -2.49
N GLN A 25 -23.72 2.69 -1.48
CA GLN A 25 -23.09 3.62 -0.53
C GLN A 25 -22.14 4.60 -1.24
N PHE A 26 -21.33 4.12 -2.19
CA PHE A 26 -20.50 4.99 -3.01
C PHE A 26 -21.34 6.02 -3.77
N TRP A 27 -22.33 5.57 -4.54
CA TRP A 27 -23.14 6.46 -5.39
C TRP A 27 -23.94 7.48 -4.58
N ALA A 28 -24.51 7.08 -3.43
CA ALA A 28 -25.21 7.99 -2.54
C ALA A 28 -24.28 9.12 -2.03
N ARG A 29 -23.07 8.77 -1.56
CA ARG A 29 -22.11 9.74 -1.03
C ARG A 29 -21.47 10.59 -2.14
N ALA A 30 -21.11 9.99 -3.27
CA ALA A 30 -20.57 10.70 -4.42
C ALA A 30 -21.58 11.73 -4.96
N THR A 31 -22.87 11.36 -5.03
CA THR A 31 -23.94 12.26 -5.47
C THR A 31 -24.14 13.41 -4.49
N ASP A 32 -24.12 13.16 -3.17
CA ASP A 32 -24.24 14.20 -2.15
C ASP A 32 -23.06 15.21 -2.20
N ILE A 33 -21.83 14.71 -2.42
CA ILE A 33 -20.65 15.57 -2.60
C ILE A 33 -20.79 16.40 -3.88
N TYR A 34 -21.10 15.75 -5.00
CA TYR A 34 -21.23 16.38 -6.31
C TYR A 34 -22.33 17.46 -6.34
N THR A 35 -23.52 17.13 -5.84
CA THR A 35 -24.64 18.07 -5.76
C THR A 35 -24.31 19.25 -4.85
N GLY A 36 -23.57 19.01 -3.76
CA GLY A 36 -23.02 20.09 -2.92
C GLY A 36 -22.17 21.08 -3.72
N TYR A 37 -21.25 20.61 -4.55
CA TYR A 37 -20.46 21.49 -5.43
C TYR A 37 -21.30 22.20 -6.48
N LYS A 38 -22.29 21.51 -7.09
CA LYS A 38 -23.16 22.12 -8.10
C LYS A 38 -24.04 23.23 -7.53
N VAL A 39 -24.65 23.00 -6.38
CA VAL A 39 -25.44 24.03 -5.68
C VAL A 39 -24.54 25.20 -5.29
N PHE A 40 -23.31 24.93 -4.85
CA PHE A 40 -22.33 25.97 -4.54
C PHE A 40 -21.94 26.81 -5.77
N GLN A 41 -21.62 26.16 -6.89
CA GLN A 41 -21.31 26.84 -8.17
C GLN A 41 -22.46 27.75 -8.62
N LEU A 42 -23.70 27.27 -8.52
CA LEU A 42 -24.88 28.09 -8.84
C LEU A 42 -25.02 29.30 -7.92
N ARG A 43 -24.75 29.15 -6.61
CA ARG A 43 -24.78 30.27 -5.65
C ARG A 43 -23.68 31.29 -5.92
N MET A 44 -22.50 30.85 -6.32
CA MET A 44 -21.38 31.74 -6.64
C MET A 44 -21.68 32.71 -7.78
N ASN A 45 -22.46 32.28 -8.78
CA ASN A 45 -22.87 33.16 -9.89
C ASN A 45 -23.63 34.42 -9.43
N PHE A 46 -24.19 34.43 -8.21
CA PHE A 46 -24.91 35.58 -7.65
C PHE A 46 -24.04 36.49 -6.77
N VAL A 47 -22.79 36.12 -6.50
CA VAL A 47 -21.87 36.90 -5.66
C VAL A 47 -20.91 37.68 -6.58
N LYS A 48 -20.83 39.01 -6.44
CA LYS A 48 -19.98 39.87 -7.28
C LYS A 48 -18.59 40.17 -6.69
N ASP A 49 -18.37 39.83 -5.42
CA ASP A 49 -17.17 40.18 -4.65
C ASP A 49 -16.11 39.07 -4.74
N VAL A 50 -14.94 39.40 -5.30
CA VAL A 50 -13.86 38.44 -5.61
C VAL A 50 -13.20 37.88 -4.36
N ASN A 51 -13.01 38.68 -3.31
CA ASN A 51 -12.38 38.18 -2.07
C ASN A 51 -13.31 37.20 -1.35
N LYS A 52 -14.63 37.43 -1.42
CA LYS A 52 -15.62 36.46 -0.91
C LYS A 52 -15.66 35.17 -1.73
N HIS A 53 -15.25 35.17 -3.00
CA HIS A 53 -15.21 33.96 -3.81
C HIS A 53 -14.19 32.95 -3.30
N GLU A 54 -12.98 33.41 -2.97
CA GLU A 54 -11.92 32.53 -2.45
C GLU A 54 -12.31 31.90 -1.12
N GLU A 55 -12.78 32.70 -0.15
CA GLU A 55 -13.25 32.19 1.16
C GLU A 55 -14.41 31.20 1.01
N MET A 56 -15.35 31.47 0.09
CA MET A 56 -16.47 30.59 -0.21
C MET A 56 -16.00 29.24 -0.78
N TRP A 57 -15.02 29.25 -1.69
CA TRP A 57 -14.42 28.04 -2.25
C TRP A 57 -13.70 27.23 -1.18
N GLU A 58 -12.89 27.87 -0.34
CA GLU A 58 -12.21 27.18 0.76
C GLU A 58 -13.20 26.50 1.70
N ARG A 59 -14.27 27.20 2.09
CA ARG A 59 -15.32 26.63 2.94
C ARG A 59 -16.01 25.43 2.28
N GLN A 60 -16.30 25.52 0.98
CA GLN A 60 -16.89 24.40 0.24
C GLN A 60 -15.93 23.21 0.18
N HIS A 61 -14.63 23.45 -0.06
CA HIS A 61 -13.62 22.41 -0.06
C HIS A 61 -13.49 21.74 1.32
N GLU A 62 -13.58 22.49 2.42
CA GLU A 62 -13.59 21.93 3.77
C GLU A 62 -14.81 21.04 4.03
N LEU A 63 -16.01 21.48 3.65
CA LEU A 63 -17.23 20.66 3.80
C LEU A 63 -17.14 19.37 2.99
N ALA A 64 -16.70 19.46 1.74
CA ALA A 64 -16.50 18.30 0.89
C ALA A 64 -15.40 17.37 1.45
N ALA A 65 -14.31 17.92 1.98
CA ALA A 65 -13.22 17.13 2.55
C ALA A 65 -13.71 16.25 3.71
N HIS A 66 -14.61 16.74 4.57
CA HIS A 66 -15.23 15.92 5.63
C HIS A 66 -16.05 14.76 5.05
N LYS A 67 -16.85 15.01 4.01
CA LYS A 67 -17.67 13.98 3.37
C LYS A 67 -16.82 12.93 2.66
N VAL A 68 -15.78 13.35 1.93
CA VAL A 68 -14.83 12.44 1.27
C VAL A 68 -14.08 11.62 2.30
N TYR A 69 -13.61 12.24 3.39
CA TYR A 69 -12.96 11.54 4.50
C TYR A 69 -13.85 10.44 5.08
N SER A 70 -15.10 10.76 5.42
CA SER A 70 -16.05 9.77 5.94
C SER A 70 -16.33 8.66 4.91
N MET A 71 -16.49 9.01 3.63
CA MET A 71 -16.63 8.02 2.55
C MET A 71 -15.45 7.05 2.49
N CYS A 72 -14.23 7.55 2.50
CA CYS A 72 -13.02 6.72 2.45
C CYS A 72 -12.85 5.87 3.71
N SER A 73 -13.09 6.45 4.90
CA SER A 73 -13.01 5.73 6.18
C SER A 73 -14.02 4.60 6.26
N ASP A 74 -15.28 4.85 5.91
CA ASP A 74 -16.36 3.88 6.11
C ASP A 74 -16.34 2.76 5.07
N LEU A 75 -15.98 3.07 3.81
CA LEU A 75 -15.96 2.08 2.74
C LEU A 75 -14.68 1.23 2.74
N GLY A 76 -13.60 1.73 3.36
CA GLY A 76 -12.35 0.99 3.54
C GLY A 76 -11.69 0.52 2.24
N GLY A 77 -10.66 -0.32 2.38
CA GLY A 77 -10.01 -1.04 1.28
C GLY A 77 -9.57 -0.10 0.14
N PHE A 78 -10.21 -0.24 -1.03
CA PHE A 78 -9.94 0.61 -2.19
C PHE A 78 -9.99 2.12 -1.90
N PHE A 79 -10.98 2.60 -1.16
CA PHE A 79 -11.11 4.04 -0.94
C PHE A 79 -10.07 4.61 0.03
N LEU A 80 -9.49 3.78 0.92
CA LEU A 80 -8.33 4.18 1.72
C LEU A 80 -7.09 4.33 0.83
N LYS A 81 -6.87 3.43 -0.14
CA LYS A 81 -5.82 3.59 -1.15
C LYS A 81 -6.03 4.85 -2.00
N ILE A 82 -7.26 5.12 -2.43
CA ILE A 82 -7.58 6.38 -3.15
C ILE A 82 -7.32 7.60 -2.28
N ALA A 83 -7.66 7.56 -0.99
CA ALA A 83 -7.36 8.65 -0.06
C ALA A 83 -5.85 8.89 0.06
N GLN A 84 -5.02 7.85 0.06
CA GLN A 84 -3.55 8.00 0.07
C GLN A 84 -3.02 8.63 -1.21
N ILE A 85 -3.65 8.35 -2.36
CA ILE A 85 -3.29 9.00 -3.64
C ILE A 85 -3.72 10.47 -3.59
N LEU A 86 -4.98 10.77 -3.26
CA LEU A 86 -5.52 12.13 -3.21
C LEU A 86 -4.95 12.98 -2.06
N GLY A 87 -4.40 12.33 -1.03
CA GLY A 87 -3.70 12.95 0.08
C GLY A 87 -2.30 13.45 -0.26
N LYS A 88 -1.82 13.22 -1.50
CA LYS A 88 -0.58 13.84 -1.98
C LYS A 88 -0.84 15.30 -2.37
N PRO A 89 0.13 16.21 -2.12
CA PRO A 89 0.07 17.58 -2.63
C PRO A 89 -0.24 17.61 -4.14
N ASP A 90 -0.92 18.66 -4.57
CA ASP A 90 -1.23 18.96 -5.99
C ASP A 90 -2.28 18.06 -6.68
N LEU A 91 -2.72 16.95 -6.05
CA LEU A 91 -3.75 16.07 -6.62
C LEU A 91 -5.18 16.41 -6.20
N ALA A 92 -5.35 17.20 -5.14
CA ALA A 92 -6.65 17.61 -4.62
C ALA A 92 -6.56 19.00 -3.96
N PRO A 93 -7.71 19.67 -3.73
CA PRO A 93 -7.74 20.91 -2.95
C PRO A 93 -7.07 20.75 -1.59
N ALA A 94 -6.40 21.79 -1.10
CA ALA A 94 -5.61 21.71 0.14
C ALA A 94 -6.40 21.18 1.35
N ALA A 95 -7.69 21.52 1.46
CA ALA A 95 -8.57 20.99 2.51
C ALA A 95 -8.75 19.46 2.44
N TRP A 96 -8.82 18.89 1.24
CA TRP A 96 -8.91 17.44 1.05
C TRP A 96 -7.60 16.79 1.46
N VAL A 97 -6.47 17.29 0.95
CA VAL A 97 -5.12 16.79 1.25
C VAL A 97 -4.90 16.73 2.75
N ARG A 98 -5.16 17.83 3.47
CA ARG A 98 -5.02 17.93 4.93
C ARG A 98 -5.81 16.86 5.70
N LYS A 99 -6.99 16.47 5.22
CA LYS A 99 -7.79 15.45 5.88
C LYS A 99 -7.42 14.04 5.46
N LEU A 100 -7.28 13.80 4.17
CA LEU A 100 -7.05 12.45 3.64
C LEU A 100 -5.67 11.90 4.01
N VAL A 101 -4.67 12.76 4.22
CA VAL A 101 -3.35 12.33 4.73
C VAL A 101 -3.41 11.69 6.11
N THR A 102 -4.49 11.95 6.89
CA THR A 102 -4.67 11.35 8.21
C THR A 102 -5.28 9.94 8.17
N LEU A 103 -5.73 9.46 7.00
CA LEU A 103 -6.25 8.11 6.84
C LEU A 103 -5.10 7.11 6.68
N CYS A 104 -4.91 6.27 7.69
CA CYS A 104 -3.98 5.14 7.63
C CYS A 104 -4.64 3.92 6.98
N ASP A 105 -3.86 3.11 6.27
CA ASP A 105 -4.32 1.80 5.78
C ASP A 105 -4.25 0.77 6.92
N GLN A 106 -5.21 0.84 7.84
CA GLN A 106 -5.45 -0.20 8.83
C GLN A 106 -6.75 -0.90 8.48
N ALA A 107 -6.63 -2.09 7.90
CA ALA A 107 -7.78 -2.96 7.67
C ALA A 107 -8.02 -3.81 8.92
N PRO A 108 -9.30 -4.07 9.29
CA PRO A 108 -9.59 -5.06 10.31
C PRO A 108 -9.01 -6.42 9.91
N ALA A 109 -8.62 -7.22 10.90
CA ALA A 109 -8.19 -8.58 10.65
C ALA A 109 -9.39 -9.46 10.25
N THR A 110 -9.22 -10.26 9.21
CA THR A 110 -10.11 -11.36 8.87
C THR A 110 -10.02 -12.43 9.97
N PRO A 111 -11.17 -12.99 10.43
CA PRO A 111 -11.18 -14.11 11.35
C PRO A 111 -10.33 -15.28 10.85
N PHE A 112 -9.59 -15.92 11.76
CA PHE A 112 -8.62 -16.94 11.40
C PHE A 112 -9.25 -18.13 10.64
N ASP A 113 -10.47 -18.52 10.95
CA ASP A 113 -11.18 -19.59 10.23
C ASP A 113 -11.27 -19.33 8.73
N ALA A 114 -11.56 -18.08 8.33
CA ALA A 114 -11.64 -17.71 6.92
C ALA A 114 -10.25 -17.64 6.27
N VAL A 115 -9.21 -17.23 7.02
CA VAL A 115 -7.81 -17.27 6.57
C VAL A 115 -7.35 -18.71 6.36
N ARG A 116 -7.71 -19.62 7.27
CA ARG A 116 -7.43 -21.05 7.18
C ARG A 116 -8.00 -21.64 5.91
N VAL A 117 -9.26 -21.36 5.60
CA VAL A 117 -9.90 -21.81 4.34
C VAL A 117 -9.12 -21.35 3.11
N VAL A 118 -8.67 -20.09 3.07
CA VAL A 118 -7.85 -19.58 1.95
C VAL A 118 -6.50 -20.30 1.88
N LEU A 119 -5.81 -20.44 3.01
CA LEU A 119 -4.50 -21.09 3.08
C LEU A 119 -4.56 -22.54 2.62
N GLU A 120 -5.47 -23.34 3.16
CA GLU A 120 -5.56 -24.77 2.86
C GLU A 120 -5.98 -25.02 1.41
N LYS A 121 -6.85 -24.15 0.87
CA LYS A 121 -7.24 -24.19 -0.54
C LYS A 121 -6.07 -23.88 -1.48
N GLU A 122 -5.29 -22.85 -1.18
CA GLU A 122 -4.19 -22.41 -2.03
C GLU A 122 -2.97 -23.34 -1.93
N LEU A 123 -2.68 -23.88 -0.75
CA LEU A 123 -1.56 -24.78 -0.51
C LEU A 123 -1.89 -26.26 -0.80
N GLY A 124 -3.17 -26.61 -0.91
CA GLY A 124 -3.65 -27.98 -1.15
C GLY A 124 -3.38 -28.96 -0.01
N LYS A 125 -3.07 -28.45 1.18
CA LYS A 125 -2.68 -29.18 2.39
C LYS A 125 -3.20 -28.44 3.61
N SER A 126 -3.42 -29.15 4.72
CA SER A 126 -3.79 -28.47 5.98
C SER A 126 -2.64 -27.62 6.50
N ILE A 127 -2.95 -26.58 7.29
CA ILE A 127 -1.93 -25.73 7.92
C ILE A 127 -0.95 -26.59 8.73
N GLU A 128 -1.47 -27.56 9.48
CA GLU A 128 -0.70 -28.47 10.34
C GLU A 128 0.16 -29.45 9.54
N GLN A 129 -0.09 -29.65 8.25
CA GLN A 129 0.77 -30.45 7.38
C GLN A 129 1.96 -29.64 6.86
N VAL A 130 1.81 -28.33 6.69
CA VAL A 130 2.82 -27.44 6.12
C VAL A 130 3.68 -26.78 7.19
N PHE A 131 3.07 -26.35 8.29
CA PHE A 131 3.70 -25.58 9.35
C PHE A 131 3.82 -26.40 10.63
N GLU A 132 4.94 -26.23 11.34
CA GLU A 132 5.16 -26.76 12.68
C GLU A 132 4.44 -25.89 13.71
N THR A 133 4.52 -24.57 13.55
CA THR A 133 3.78 -23.59 14.35
C THR A 133 3.14 -22.55 13.42
N PHE A 134 1.97 -22.06 13.79
CA PHE A 134 1.28 -20.99 13.08
C PHE A 134 0.53 -20.12 14.09
N ASP A 135 0.83 -18.83 14.14
CA ASP A 135 0.17 -17.89 15.03
C ASP A 135 -1.17 -17.46 14.42
N GLU A 136 -2.29 -17.86 15.03
CA GLU A 136 -3.63 -17.48 14.58
C GLU A 136 -3.87 -15.97 14.65
N LYS A 137 -3.22 -15.29 15.60
CA LYS A 137 -3.24 -13.84 15.70
C LYS A 137 -2.29 -13.24 14.64
N PRO A 138 -2.79 -12.37 13.73
CA PRO A 138 -1.93 -11.76 12.74
C PRO A 138 -0.92 -10.79 13.39
N LEU A 139 0.25 -10.70 12.80
CA LEU A 139 1.25 -9.66 13.10
C LEU A 139 0.76 -8.28 12.66
N GLY A 140 -0.04 -8.24 11.60
CA GLY A 140 -0.61 -7.03 11.01
C GLY A 140 -1.62 -7.35 9.92
N SER A 141 -2.49 -6.38 9.64
CA SER A 141 -3.50 -6.47 8.58
C SER A 141 -3.47 -5.18 7.76
N ALA A 142 -3.47 -5.32 6.44
CA ALA A 142 -3.49 -4.24 5.47
C ALA A 142 -4.69 -4.40 4.53
N SER A 143 -4.88 -3.44 3.63
CA SER A 143 -6.04 -3.37 2.71
C SER A 143 -6.39 -4.66 1.97
N ILE A 144 -5.40 -5.41 1.47
CA ILE A 144 -5.65 -6.63 0.65
C ILE A 144 -5.36 -7.95 1.36
N ALA A 145 -4.61 -7.91 2.46
CA ALA A 145 -4.06 -9.10 3.08
C ALA A 145 -3.68 -8.87 4.54
N GLN A 146 -3.56 -9.97 5.27
CA GLN A 146 -2.95 -9.99 6.60
C GLN A 146 -1.75 -10.91 6.65
N VAL A 147 -0.87 -10.67 7.62
CA VAL A 147 0.38 -11.38 7.80
C VAL A 147 0.39 -12.13 9.12
N HIS A 148 0.78 -13.41 9.07
CA HIS A 148 0.91 -14.28 10.23
C HIS A 148 2.35 -14.72 10.40
N ARG A 149 2.76 -14.95 11.65
CA ARG A 149 4.03 -15.61 11.94
C ARG A 149 3.81 -17.12 11.94
N ALA A 150 4.73 -17.87 11.36
CA ALA A 150 4.70 -19.32 11.37
C ALA A 150 6.11 -19.90 11.33
N ARG A 151 6.21 -21.22 11.41
CA ARG A 151 7.43 -21.97 11.12
C ARG A 151 7.10 -23.13 10.19
N VAL A 152 7.77 -23.20 9.04
CA VAL A 152 7.59 -24.30 8.09
C VAL A 152 8.17 -25.58 8.68
N LYS A 153 7.49 -26.73 8.52
CA LYS A 153 8.01 -28.00 9.00
C LYS A 153 9.39 -28.31 8.42
N GLY A 154 10.34 -28.62 9.30
CA GLY A 154 11.72 -28.96 8.92
C GLY A 154 12.62 -27.74 8.67
N ASP A 155 12.10 -26.51 8.70
CA ASP A 155 12.94 -25.29 8.73
C ASP A 155 13.15 -24.85 10.19
N LYS A 156 14.31 -24.26 10.47
CA LYS A 156 14.66 -23.75 11.80
C LYS A 156 14.28 -22.28 11.97
N ARG A 157 14.03 -21.57 10.86
CA ARG A 157 13.72 -20.14 10.87
C ARG A 157 12.22 -19.92 10.80
N ASP A 158 11.79 -18.87 11.49
CA ASP A 158 10.42 -18.40 11.38
C ASP A 158 10.18 -17.76 10.01
N VAL A 159 8.92 -17.79 9.59
CA VAL A 159 8.43 -17.22 8.34
C VAL A 159 7.28 -16.27 8.61
N VAL A 160 7.08 -15.36 7.67
CA VAL A 160 5.84 -14.59 7.52
C VAL A 160 4.99 -15.25 6.45
N VAL A 161 3.73 -15.46 6.75
CA VAL A 161 2.70 -15.96 5.83
C VAL A 161 1.73 -14.81 5.55
N LYS A 162 1.84 -14.21 4.37
CA LYS A 162 0.94 -13.16 3.88
C LYS A 162 -0.22 -13.83 3.14
N VAL A 163 -1.45 -13.58 3.57
CA VAL A 163 -2.67 -14.21 3.04
C VAL A 163 -3.66 -13.12 2.64
N GLN A 164 -4.15 -13.16 1.40
CA GLN A 164 -5.16 -12.22 0.95
C GLN A 164 -6.49 -12.41 1.70
N HIS A 165 -7.16 -11.29 1.98
CA HIS A 165 -8.49 -11.33 2.57
C HIS A 165 -9.47 -11.99 1.58
N PRO A 166 -10.34 -12.91 2.04
CA PRO A 166 -11.29 -13.58 1.16
C PRO A 166 -12.26 -12.56 0.54
N GLY A 167 -12.48 -12.69 -0.77
CA GLY A 167 -13.44 -11.85 -1.52
C GLY A 167 -13.01 -10.39 -1.77
N VAL A 168 -11.89 -9.92 -1.22
CA VAL A 168 -11.48 -8.51 -1.30
C VAL A 168 -11.16 -8.06 -2.73
N GLU A 169 -10.60 -8.94 -3.56
CA GLU A 169 -10.34 -8.67 -4.99
C GLU A 169 -11.62 -8.27 -5.72
N LYS A 170 -12.67 -9.10 -5.62
CA LYS A 170 -13.97 -8.83 -6.25
C LYS A 170 -14.57 -7.52 -5.74
N LEU A 171 -14.46 -7.28 -4.43
CA LEU A 171 -14.99 -6.07 -3.79
C LEU A 171 -14.28 -4.81 -4.29
N MET A 172 -12.95 -4.83 -4.40
CA MET A 172 -12.16 -3.70 -4.92
C MET A 172 -12.40 -3.47 -6.41
N MET A 173 -12.55 -4.52 -7.22
CA MET A 173 -12.86 -4.37 -8.65
C MET A 173 -14.22 -3.70 -8.90
N VAL A 174 -15.21 -3.97 -8.04
CA VAL A 174 -16.52 -3.31 -8.09
C VAL A 174 -16.40 -1.81 -7.80
N ASP A 175 -15.59 -1.44 -6.81
CA ASP A 175 -15.33 -0.03 -6.52
C ASP A 175 -14.60 0.70 -7.63
N ILE A 176 -13.55 0.08 -8.16
CA ILE A 176 -12.77 0.65 -9.27
C ILE A 176 -13.72 0.94 -10.43
N ARG A 177 -14.64 0.03 -10.72
CA ARG A 177 -15.66 0.23 -11.74
C ARG A 177 -16.60 1.39 -11.41
N ASN A 178 -17.06 1.50 -10.17
CA ASN A 178 -17.89 2.64 -9.74
C ASN A 178 -17.15 3.97 -9.89
N LEU A 179 -15.88 4.02 -9.47
CA LEU A 179 -15.02 5.21 -9.61
C LEU A 179 -14.78 5.54 -11.08
N GLN A 180 -14.56 4.56 -11.94
CA GLN A 180 -14.41 4.72 -13.39
C GLN A 180 -15.65 5.34 -14.04
N ILE A 181 -16.84 4.87 -13.68
CA ILE A 181 -18.11 5.42 -14.19
C ILE A 181 -18.28 6.86 -13.71
N PHE A 182 -17.98 7.14 -12.43
CA PHE A 182 -18.02 8.50 -11.88
C PHE A 182 -17.00 9.43 -12.58
N ALA A 183 -15.78 8.96 -12.81
CA ALA A 183 -14.74 9.71 -13.51
C ALA A 183 -15.15 10.05 -14.96
N LEU A 184 -15.74 9.09 -15.70
CA LEU A 184 -16.28 9.33 -17.04
C LEU A 184 -17.39 10.38 -17.05
N TYR A 185 -18.27 10.36 -16.04
CA TYR A 185 -19.31 11.36 -15.89
C TYR A 185 -18.70 12.76 -15.65
N MET A 186 -17.79 12.88 -14.68
CA MET A 186 -17.11 14.14 -14.35
C MET A 186 -16.31 14.72 -15.52
N GLN A 187 -15.66 13.86 -16.32
CA GLN A 187 -14.88 14.28 -17.49
C GLN A 187 -15.76 14.85 -18.61
N LYS A 188 -17.02 14.38 -18.72
CA LYS A 188 -17.99 14.91 -19.69
C LYS A 188 -18.61 16.23 -19.25
N THR A 189 -18.75 16.47 -17.95
CA THR A 189 -19.53 17.60 -17.43
C THR A 189 -18.67 18.75 -16.92
N ASP A 190 -17.57 18.47 -16.21
CA ASP A 190 -16.99 19.42 -15.26
C ASP A 190 -15.46 19.51 -15.30
N ILE A 191 -14.77 18.42 -15.63
CA ILE A 191 -13.31 18.34 -15.51
C ILE A 191 -12.70 18.06 -16.89
N LYS A 192 -11.81 18.94 -17.35
CA LYS A 192 -11.10 18.80 -18.64
C LYS A 192 -9.89 17.86 -18.59
N PHE A 193 -9.62 17.28 -17.43
CA PHE A 193 -8.52 16.35 -17.22
C PHE A 193 -8.96 14.91 -17.48
N ASP A 194 -8.05 14.06 -17.96
CA ASP A 194 -8.33 12.66 -18.29
C ASP A 194 -8.35 11.77 -17.04
N LEU A 195 -9.38 11.98 -16.22
CA LEU A 195 -9.61 11.23 -14.99
C LEU A 195 -9.82 9.74 -15.27
N PHE A 196 -10.45 9.38 -16.38
CA PHE A 196 -10.69 7.98 -16.69
C PHE A 196 -9.38 7.22 -16.91
N SER A 197 -8.43 7.77 -17.68
CA SER A 197 -7.12 7.14 -17.86
C SER A 197 -6.36 6.96 -16.54
N MET A 198 -6.47 7.91 -15.60
CA MET A 198 -5.91 7.71 -14.26
C MET A 198 -6.54 6.53 -13.52
N THR A 199 -7.87 6.41 -13.56
CA THR A 199 -8.56 5.30 -12.90
C THR A 199 -8.23 3.94 -13.52
N LYS A 200 -7.85 3.91 -14.81
CA LYS A 200 -7.34 2.69 -15.48
C LYS A 200 -5.93 2.33 -15.03
N GLU A 201 -5.06 3.32 -14.83
CA GLU A 201 -3.74 3.06 -14.26
C GLU A 201 -3.84 2.57 -12.81
N ILE A 202 -4.77 3.11 -12.01
CA ILE A 202 -5.04 2.62 -10.65
C ILE A 202 -5.54 1.16 -10.67
N GLU A 203 -6.47 0.82 -11.58
CA GLU A 203 -6.95 -0.57 -11.77
C GLU A 203 -5.79 -1.53 -12.03
N LYS A 204 -4.88 -1.15 -12.93
CA LYS A 204 -3.70 -1.93 -13.27
C LYS A 204 -2.76 -2.11 -12.08
N GLN A 205 -2.49 -1.04 -11.33
CA GLN A 205 -1.63 -1.10 -10.14
C GLN A 205 -2.21 -2.01 -9.07
N ILE A 206 -3.51 -1.89 -8.78
CA ILE A 206 -4.20 -2.76 -7.81
C ILE A 206 -4.19 -4.21 -8.28
N GLY A 207 -4.39 -4.45 -9.59
CA GLY A 207 -4.30 -5.78 -10.16
C GLY A 207 -2.94 -6.45 -9.93
N TYR A 208 -1.85 -5.67 -9.85
CA TYR A 208 -0.52 -6.20 -9.51
C TYR A 208 -0.38 -6.58 -8.05
N GLU A 209 -1.03 -5.87 -7.13
CA GLU A 209 -1.00 -6.22 -5.71
C GLU A 209 -1.75 -7.53 -5.41
N PHE A 210 -2.72 -7.91 -6.25
CA PHE A 210 -3.49 -9.15 -6.11
C PHE A 210 -2.78 -10.41 -6.61
N ASP A 211 -1.56 -10.30 -7.12
CA ASP A 211 -0.77 -11.45 -7.54
C ASP A 211 0.55 -11.52 -6.77
N PHE A 212 0.51 -12.26 -5.66
CA PHE A 212 1.67 -12.48 -4.81
C PHE A 212 2.82 -13.25 -5.47
N LYS A 213 2.60 -13.91 -6.61
CA LYS A 213 3.70 -14.45 -7.41
C LYS A 213 4.56 -13.33 -8.01
N ARG A 214 3.94 -12.21 -8.40
CA ARG A 214 4.68 -11.03 -8.92
C ARG A 214 5.53 -10.43 -7.82
N GLU A 215 4.96 -10.22 -6.64
CA GLU A 215 5.68 -9.70 -5.47
C GLU A 215 6.86 -10.63 -5.09
N ALA A 216 6.63 -11.94 -5.03
CA ALA A 216 7.66 -12.94 -4.75
C ALA A 216 8.82 -12.90 -5.77
N ASN A 217 8.49 -12.85 -7.06
CA ASN A 217 9.48 -12.79 -8.13
C ASN A 217 10.29 -11.49 -8.10
N ALA A 218 9.62 -10.37 -7.81
CA ALA A 218 10.27 -9.07 -7.67
C ALA A 218 11.23 -9.03 -6.48
N MET A 219 10.79 -9.55 -5.33
CA MET A 219 11.60 -9.70 -4.12
C MET A 219 12.85 -10.55 -4.37
N GLU A 220 12.69 -11.69 -5.03
CA GLU A 220 13.80 -12.59 -5.35
C GLU A 220 14.77 -11.97 -6.36
N LYS A 221 14.27 -11.23 -7.37
CA LYS A 221 15.12 -10.50 -8.34
C LYS A 221 15.97 -9.44 -7.63
N ILE A 222 15.36 -8.63 -6.76
CA ILE A 222 16.09 -7.60 -5.98
C ILE A 222 17.06 -8.25 -5.00
N ARG A 223 16.64 -9.30 -4.30
CA ARG A 223 17.49 -10.04 -3.36
C ARG A 223 18.74 -10.57 -4.06
N ARG A 224 18.61 -11.31 -5.16
CA ARG A 224 19.75 -11.84 -5.91
C ARG A 224 20.68 -10.71 -6.35
N PHE A 225 20.13 -9.67 -6.97
CA PHE A 225 20.92 -8.53 -7.42
C PHE A 225 21.75 -7.92 -6.29
N LEU A 226 21.17 -7.63 -5.13
CA LEU A 226 21.87 -7.00 -4.01
C LEU A 226 22.89 -7.93 -3.34
N TYR A 227 22.60 -9.22 -3.23
CA TYR A 227 23.50 -10.18 -2.58
C TYR A 227 24.65 -10.62 -3.49
N ASP A 228 24.43 -10.73 -4.80
CA ASP A 228 25.46 -11.17 -5.75
C ASP A 228 26.45 -10.05 -6.09
N ASN A 229 26.00 -8.78 -6.04
CA ASN A 229 26.84 -7.62 -6.39
C ASN A 229 27.54 -6.97 -5.19
N ASN A 230 27.38 -7.50 -3.98
CA ASN A 230 27.98 -6.94 -2.77
C ASN A 230 28.56 -8.03 -1.89
N ARG A 231 29.74 -7.78 -1.30
CA ARG A 231 30.30 -8.68 -0.26
C ARG A 231 29.37 -8.81 0.95
N LYS A 232 28.72 -7.71 1.33
CA LYS A 232 27.62 -7.65 2.29
C LYS A 232 26.52 -6.80 1.67
N SER A 233 25.30 -7.33 1.60
CA SER A 233 24.16 -6.58 1.08
C SER A 233 23.92 -5.30 1.90
N PRO A 234 23.66 -4.14 1.27
CA PRO A 234 23.42 -2.88 1.99
C PRO A 234 22.13 -2.91 2.82
N VAL A 235 21.16 -3.73 2.41
CA VAL A 235 19.89 -3.97 3.11
C VAL A 235 19.57 -5.47 3.10
N LEU A 236 18.80 -5.92 4.09
CA LEU A 236 18.25 -7.26 4.14
C LEU A 236 16.96 -7.33 3.32
N VAL A 237 16.85 -8.38 2.51
CA VAL A 237 15.65 -8.69 1.72
C VAL A 237 15.17 -10.07 2.13
N PRO A 238 13.90 -10.30 2.51
CA PRO A 238 13.45 -11.63 2.93
C PRO A 238 13.70 -12.71 1.87
N ARG A 239 14.08 -13.92 2.29
CA ARG A 239 14.09 -15.08 1.38
C ARG A 239 12.65 -15.56 1.15
N VAL A 240 12.24 -15.68 -0.11
CA VAL A 240 10.96 -16.31 -0.48
C VAL A 240 11.03 -17.84 -0.33
N PHE A 241 9.91 -18.49 -0.02
CA PHE A 241 9.76 -19.95 -0.04
C PHE A 241 8.96 -20.37 -1.28
N PRO A 242 9.61 -20.65 -2.43
CA PRO A 242 8.91 -20.72 -3.73
C PRO A 242 7.79 -21.78 -3.80
N ASN A 243 7.96 -22.90 -3.09
CA ASN A 243 6.98 -23.98 -3.02
C ASN A 243 5.72 -23.62 -2.21
N LEU A 244 5.72 -22.47 -1.53
CA LEU A 244 4.63 -21.97 -0.69
C LEU A 244 4.18 -20.57 -1.16
N VAL A 245 4.37 -20.27 -2.46
CA VAL A 245 3.87 -19.05 -3.09
C VAL A 245 2.76 -19.38 -4.08
N THR A 246 1.62 -18.73 -3.91
CA THR A 246 0.49 -18.78 -4.85
C THR A 246 0.09 -17.36 -5.23
N ARG A 247 -1.03 -17.21 -5.95
CA ARG A 247 -1.58 -15.88 -6.25
C ARG A 247 -2.02 -15.15 -4.97
N LYS A 248 -2.48 -15.90 -3.96
CA LYS A 248 -3.10 -15.37 -2.74
C LYS A 248 -2.32 -15.61 -1.45
N VAL A 249 -1.28 -16.43 -1.49
CA VAL A 249 -0.42 -16.75 -0.35
C VAL A 249 1.04 -16.49 -0.70
N LEU A 250 1.75 -15.76 0.16
CA LEU A 250 3.19 -15.53 0.07
C LEU A 250 3.85 -15.91 1.39
N VAL A 251 4.73 -16.91 1.34
CA VAL A 251 5.58 -17.28 2.48
C VAL A 251 7.00 -16.78 2.25
N MET A 252 7.50 -16.00 3.20
CA MET A 252 8.85 -15.42 3.17
C MET A 252 9.51 -15.47 4.55
N GLU A 253 10.83 -15.32 4.60
CA GLU A 253 11.61 -15.27 5.83
C GLU A 253 11.10 -14.18 6.78
N PHE A 254 10.98 -14.52 8.07
CA PHE A 254 10.63 -13.54 9.09
C PHE A 254 11.82 -12.62 9.37
N MET A 255 11.61 -11.32 9.21
CA MET A 255 12.61 -10.29 9.49
C MET A 255 12.38 -9.73 10.90
N ASN A 256 13.36 -9.93 11.78
CA ASN A 256 13.30 -9.38 13.13
C ASN A 256 13.81 -7.93 13.15
N GLY A 257 12.95 -6.98 13.51
CA GLY A 257 13.31 -5.58 13.62
C GLY A 257 12.17 -4.71 14.14
N ILE A 258 12.49 -3.45 14.43
CA ILE A 258 11.55 -2.41 14.86
C ILE A 258 11.17 -1.59 13.62
N PRO A 259 9.88 -1.34 13.35
CA PRO A 259 9.46 -0.43 12.29
C PRO A 259 10.13 0.94 12.47
N ILE A 260 10.64 1.53 11.38
CA ILE A 260 11.37 2.81 11.46
C ILE A 260 10.52 3.92 12.09
N LEU A 261 9.20 3.90 11.88
CA LEU A 261 8.25 4.84 12.46
C LEU A 261 8.14 4.74 13.99
N SER A 262 8.40 3.56 14.55
CA SER A 262 8.36 3.31 16.00
C SER A 262 9.74 3.41 16.65
N LEU A 263 10.79 3.71 15.87
CA LEU A 263 12.16 3.73 16.35
C LEU A 263 12.37 4.79 17.45
N GLY A 264 11.75 5.98 17.30
CA GLY A 264 11.83 7.05 18.30
C GLY A 264 11.25 6.64 19.65
N ASP A 265 10.06 6.04 19.64
CA ASP A 265 9.39 5.56 20.86
C ASP A 265 10.20 4.45 21.55
N GLU A 266 10.77 3.53 20.77
CA GLU A 266 11.57 2.43 21.30
C GLU A 266 12.90 2.91 21.87
N MET A 267 13.53 3.92 21.25
CA MET A 267 14.70 4.58 21.80
C MET A 267 14.40 5.27 23.13
N ALA A 268 13.27 5.98 23.22
CA ALA A 268 12.83 6.62 24.45
C ALA A 268 12.59 5.62 25.58
N LYS A 269 11.91 4.49 25.30
CA LYS A 269 11.70 3.39 26.27
C LYS A 269 13.01 2.81 26.79
N ARG A 270 14.05 2.77 25.95
CA ARG A 270 15.38 2.27 26.32
C ARG A 270 16.29 3.35 26.94
N GLY A 271 15.79 4.56 27.15
CA GLY A 271 16.57 5.68 27.69
C GLY A 271 17.68 6.17 26.76
N ILE A 272 17.59 5.89 25.46
CA ILE A 272 18.58 6.32 24.47
C ILE A 272 18.30 7.77 24.09
N ASN A 273 19.28 8.66 24.29
CA ASN A 273 19.19 10.05 23.85
C ASN A 273 19.12 10.12 22.30
N PRO A 274 18.04 10.66 21.70
CA PRO A 274 17.87 10.77 20.24
C PRO A 274 18.92 11.63 19.54
N HIS A 275 19.60 12.50 20.29
CA HIS A 275 20.69 13.38 19.82
C HIS A 275 22.07 12.92 20.33
N GLY A 276 22.14 11.73 20.94
CA GLY A 276 23.39 11.14 21.36
C GLY A 276 24.20 10.63 20.15
N LYS A 277 25.53 10.55 20.30
CA LYS A 277 26.44 10.06 19.24
C LYS A 277 26.03 8.70 18.66
N MET A 278 25.52 7.79 19.48
CA MET A 278 25.07 6.47 19.05
C MET A 278 23.82 6.53 18.17
N ALA A 279 22.86 7.41 18.52
CA ALA A 279 21.64 7.60 17.73
C ALA A 279 21.96 8.24 16.38
N GLU A 280 22.84 9.24 16.35
CA GLU A 280 23.28 9.87 15.10
C GLU A 280 24.04 8.90 14.19
N ALA A 281 24.94 8.09 14.75
CA ALA A 281 25.62 7.04 13.98
C ALA A 281 24.64 6.00 13.41
N ALA A 282 23.61 5.61 14.18
CA ALA A 282 22.58 4.70 13.70
C ALA A 282 21.75 5.32 12.56
N LYS A 283 21.30 6.58 12.71
CA LYS A 283 20.58 7.31 11.64
C LYS A 283 21.41 7.39 10.37
N PHE A 284 22.69 7.75 10.50
CA PHE A 284 23.61 7.82 9.37
C PHE A 284 23.76 6.47 8.68
N ASN A 285 23.96 5.39 9.45
CA ASN A 285 24.08 4.04 8.88
C ASN A 285 22.80 3.61 8.16
N ILE A 286 21.63 3.88 8.73
CA ILE A 286 20.33 3.56 8.10
C ILE A 286 20.19 4.31 6.77
N LEU A 287 20.43 5.62 6.77
CA LEU A 287 20.34 6.45 5.57
C LEU A 287 21.36 6.02 4.51
N HIS A 288 22.59 5.71 4.92
CA HIS A 288 23.64 5.23 4.04
C HIS A 288 23.25 3.89 3.39
N SER A 289 22.80 2.91 4.19
CA SER A 289 22.32 1.60 3.70
C SER A 289 21.17 1.74 2.71
N LEU A 290 20.16 2.57 3.02
CA LEU A 290 19.04 2.83 2.13
C LEU A 290 19.51 3.50 0.84
N SER A 291 20.31 4.55 0.93
CA SER A 291 20.82 5.31 -0.22
C SER A 291 21.66 4.42 -1.13
N GLN A 292 22.52 3.57 -0.55
CA GLN A 292 23.32 2.63 -1.30
C GLN A 292 22.46 1.56 -1.99
N ALA A 293 21.48 0.98 -1.30
CA ALA A 293 20.59 -0.02 -1.89
C ALA A 293 19.76 0.57 -3.03
N TYR A 294 19.10 1.70 -2.82
CA TYR A 294 18.29 2.38 -3.84
C TYR A 294 19.15 2.88 -5.00
N GLY A 295 20.33 3.45 -4.72
CA GLY A 295 21.28 3.86 -5.75
C GLY A 295 21.72 2.69 -6.64
N GLN A 296 22.02 1.53 -6.06
CA GLN A 296 22.34 0.33 -6.84
C GLN A 296 21.13 -0.20 -7.63
N MET A 297 19.95 -0.29 -7.02
CA MET A 297 18.75 -0.76 -7.71
C MET A 297 18.38 0.15 -8.89
N ILE A 298 18.40 1.47 -8.71
CA ILE A 298 18.03 2.44 -9.74
C ILE A 298 19.13 2.57 -10.81
N LEU A 299 20.36 2.87 -10.39
CA LEU A 299 21.42 3.28 -11.32
C LEU A 299 22.21 2.10 -11.91
N LYS A 300 22.29 0.96 -11.21
CA LYS A 300 22.97 -0.24 -11.72
C LYS A 300 22.00 -1.27 -12.29
N SER A 301 20.99 -1.69 -11.53
CA SER A 301 20.05 -2.71 -11.99
C SER A 301 18.99 -2.17 -12.96
N GLY A 302 18.57 -0.91 -12.80
CA GLY A 302 17.35 -0.39 -13.44
C GLY A 302 16.05 -0.97 -12.87
N PHE A 303 16.11 -1.98 -12.00
CA PHE A 303 14.94 -2.60 -11.37
C PHE A 303 14.95 -2.30 -9.87
N PHE A 304 13.92 -1.61 -9.38
CA PHE A 304 13.92 -1.07 -8.02
C PHE A 304 12.57 -1.15 -7.33
N HIS A 305 12.66 -1.20 -6.00
CA HIS A 305 11.52 -1.06 -5.09
C HIS A 305 10.91 0.34 -5.25
N ALA A 306 9.64 0.43 -5.64
CA ALA A 306 9.01 1.72 -5.97
C ALA A 306 8.24 2.35 -4.80
N ASP A 307 8.09 1.63 -3.68
CA ASP A 307 7.36 2.10 -2.50
C ASP A 307 8.22 2.14 -1.22
N PRO A 308 9.07 3.18 -1.03
CA PRO A 308 9.92 3.31 0.16
C PRO A 308 9.12 3.73 1.42
N HIS A 309 7.83 3.39 1.52
CA HIS A 309 7.00 3.80 2.65
C HIS A 309 7.66 3.37 3.98
N PRO A 310 7.77 4.27 4.98
CA PRO A 310 8.44 3.97 6.25
C PRO A 310 7.90 2.70 6.94
N GLY A 311 6.62 2.38 6.78
CA GLY A 311 6.02 1.14 7.31
C GLY A 311 6.64 -0.15 6.77
N ASN A 312 7.29 -0.10 5.61
CA ASN A 312 7.96 -1.24 4.96
C ASN A 312 9.45 -1.36 5.33
N ILE A 313 9.93 -0.51 6.24
CA ILE A 313 11.34 -0.48 6.67
C ILE A 313 11.44 -0.96 8.12
N LEU A 314 12.15 -2.06 8.32
CA LEU A 314 12.47 -2.58 9.65
C LEU A 314 13.93 -2.33 9.98
N ILE A 315 14.19 -1.91 11.22
CA ILE A 315 15.52 -1.70 11.77
C ILE A 315 15.83 -2.87 12.72
N GLY A 316 16.73 -3.74 12.28
CA GLY A 316 17.24 -4.87 13.03
C GLY A 316 18.36 -4.49 14.02
N LYS A 317 18.99 -5.52 14.58
CA LYS A 317 20.15 -5.33 15.47
C LYS A 317 21.29 -4.65 14.72
N GLY A 318 22.05 -3.80 15.40
CA GLY A 318 23.21 -3.14 14.80
C GLY A 318 22.87 -2.14 13.68
N SER A 319 21.63 -1.63 13.64
CA SER A 319 21.14 -0.72 12.57
C SER A 319 21.05 -1.36 11.19
N GLU A 320 20.95 -2.70 11.11
CA GLU A 320 20.68 -3.40 9.85
C GLU A 320 19.28 -3.06 9.35
N VAL A 321 19.20 -2.63 8.10
CA VAL A 321 17.93 -2.22 7.49
C VAL A 321 17.36 -3.38 6.69
N ALA A 322 16.11 -3.75 6.94
CA ALA A 322 15.36 -4.69 6.12
C ALA A 322 14.25 -3.96 5.35
N LEU A 323 14.12 -4.28 4.07
CA LEU A 323 13.04 -3.78 3.21
C LEU A 323 11.99 -4.88 3.03
N LEU A 324 10.73 -4.53 3.26
CA LEU A 324 9.54 -5.38 3.11
C LEU A 324 8.65 -4.89 1.96
N ASP A 325 7.63 -5.67 1.63
CA ASP A 325 6.58 -5.34 0.63
C ASP A 325 7.08 -4.96 -0.76
N TYR A 326 7.31 -5.97 -1.58
CA TYR A 326 7.80 -5.81 -2.95
C TYR A 326 6.64 -5.77 -3.96
N GLY A 327 5.42 -5.43 -3.51
CA GLY A 327 4.23 -5.35 -4.36
C GLY A 327 4.35 -4.25 -5.41
N GLN A 328 5.12 -3.20 -5.12
CA GLN A 328 5.38 -2.10 -6.03
C GLN A 328 6.86 -2.06 -6.45
N VAL A 329 7.11 -2.41 -7.71
CA VAL A 329 8.43 -2.33 -8.34
C VAL A 329 8.36 -1.65 -9.69
N LYS A 330 9.46 -1.04 -10.11
CA LYS A 330 9.59 -0.42 -11.42
C LYS A 330 10.86 -0.88 -12.11
N GLU A 331 10.80 -0.90 -13.44
CA GLU A 331 11.94 -1.17 -14.32
C GLU A 331 12.18 0.06 -15.19
N LEU A 332 13.38 0.61 -15.10
CA LEU A 332 13.86 1.72 -15.90
C LEU A 332 14.63 1.17 -17.10
N PRO A 333 14.19 1.47 -18.33
CA PRO A 333 14.98 1.22 -19.53
C PRO A 333 16.36 1.87 -19.45
N ASP A 334 17.36 1.26 -20.09
CA ASP A 334 18.75 1.70 -20.01
C ASP A 334 18.96 3.16 -20.44
N HIS A 335 18.25 3.62 -21.47
CA HIS A 335 18.38 5.02 -21.91
C HIS A 335 17.95 6.03 -20.84
N LEU A 336 16.87 5.75 -20.09
CA LEU A 336 16.45 6.59 -18.97
C LEU A 336 17.42 6.47 -17.80
N ARG A 337 17.88 5.26 -17.49
CA ARG A 337 18.84 5.01 -16.40
C ARG A 337 20.16 5.76 -16.62
N LEU A 338 20.70 5.69 -17.84
CA LEU A 338 21.91 6.43 -18.24
C LEU A 338 21.65 7.95 -18.28
N GLY A 339 20.46 8.38 -18.73
CA GLY A 339 20.05 9.78 -18.67
C GLY A 339 20.05 10.34 -17.25
N TYR A 340 19.48 9.61 -16.28
CA TYR A 340 19.51 9.99 -14.86
C TYR A 340 20.93 10.05 -14.28
N ALA A 341 21.79 9.08 -14.64
CA ALA A 341 23.19 9.10 -14.22
C ALA A 341 23.92 10.35 -14.75
N ASN A 342 23.69 10.70 -16.02
CA ASN A 342 24.30 11.85 -16.66
C ASN A 342 23.82 13.19 -16.06
N LEU A 343 22.54 13.32 -15.68
CA LEU A 343 22.04 14.50 -14.97
C LEU A 343 22.77 14.74 -13.64
N GLY A 344 23.01 13.67 -12.88
CA GLY A 344 23.78 13.75 -11.64
C GLY A 344 25.20 14.25 -11.86
N THR A 345 25.88 13.78 -12.91
CA THR A 345 27.23 14.26 -13.26
C THR A 345 27.23 15.72 -13.72
N TRP A 346 26.25 16.13 -14.52
CA TRP A 346 26.13 17.51 -15.00
C TRP A 346 25.96 18.51 -13.85
N TYR A 347 25.11 18.19 -12.87
CA TYR A 347 24.88 19.07 -11.71
C TYR A 347 26.14 19.21 -10.84
N SER A 348 26.94 18.15 -10.68
CA SER A 348 28.23 18.24 -9.98
C SER A 348 29.26 19.09 -10.72
N TYR A 349 29.27 19.07 -12.06
CA TYR A 349 30.16 19.91 -12.86
C TYR A 349 29.73 21.38 -12.86
N SER A 350 28.44 21.69 -12.93
CA SER A 350 27.93 23.06 -12.93
C SER A 350 27.95 23.75 -11.56
N SER A 351 28.14 22.98 -10.47
CA SER A 351 28.26 23.52 -9.10
C SER A 351 29.71 23.85 -8.71
N GLN A 352 30.68 23.54 -9.58
CA GLN A 352 32.11 23.81 -9.40
C GLN A 352 32.63 24.96 -10.29
N VAL A 353 31.75 25.57 -11.09
CA VAL A 353 31.97 26.80 -11.87
C VAL A 353 31.13 27.90 -11.24
#